data_AF-A0A5B7IN27-F1
#
_entry.id   AF-A0A5B7IN27-F1
#
_cell.length_a   1.000
_cell.length_b   1.000
_cell.length_c   1.000
_cell.angle_alpha   90.00
_cell.angle_beta   90.00
_cell.angle_gamma   90.00
#
_symmetry.space_group_name_H-M   'P 1'
#
loop_
_entity.id
_entity.type
_entity.pdbx_description
1 polymer ?
#
loop_
_entity_poly.entity_id
_entity_poly.type
_entity_poly.pdbx_seq_one_letter_code
_entity_poly.pdbx_strand_id
1 'polypeptide(L)'
;MVYSLRNKKTSQLLLRNSPDQKKEITQKSHVYKFSCKRGNCAVLNSTYIGMTTTKLSRRLTFHLAAGAPRKHLREEHGATLTRSTLEENTEILDTCKDPRRLNIIEALFIKEMAPTLNVQADNLLALPSLLPDTRGIQPTPRDASQSATSSESE
;
A
#
# COMPACT_ATOMS: atom_id res chain seq x y z
N MET A 1 5.40 -24.89 57.27
CA MET A 1 5.80 -23.47 57.41
C MET A 1 7.10 -23.26 56.65
N VAL A 2 7.08 -22.50 55.55
CA VAL A 2 8.28 -22.20 54.74
C VAL A 2 8.75 -20.80 55.12
N TYR A 3 9.92 -20.69 55.74
CA TYR A 3 10.50 -19.41 56.14
C TYR A 3 11.15 -18.73 54.93
N SER A 4 10.61 -17.57 54.51
CA SER A 4 11.19 -16.73 53.45
C SER A 4 12.15 -15.70 54.08
N LEU A 5 13.45 -15.95 54.01
CA LEU A 5 14.49 -14.95 54.34
C LEU A 5 14.57 -13.87 53.25
N ARG A 6 13.70 -12.85 53.35
CA ARG A 6 13.78 -11.64 52.52
C ARG A 6 14.82 -10.68 53.10
N ASN A 7 16.08 -10.86 52.72
CA ASN A 7 17.14 -9.93 53.07
C ASN A 7 17.19 -8.78 52.04
N LYS A 8 16.97 -7.54 52.48
CA LYS A 8 16.87 -6.35 51.58
C LYS A 8 18.17 -6.06 50.81
N LYS A 9 19.31 -6.58 51.29
CA LYS A 9 20.63 -6.37 50.69
C LYS A 9 20.97 -7.36 49.58
N THR A 10 20.31 -8.52 49.52
CA THR A 10 20.59 -9.57 48.51
C THR A 10 19.54 -9.63 47.40
N SER A 11 18.44 -8.89 47.51
CA SER A 11 17.40 -8.84 46.47
C SER A 11 17.88 -8.23 45.14
N GLN A 12 18.92 -7.40 45.17
CA GLN A 12 19.54 -6.80 43.98
C GLN A 12 20.54 -7.73 43.29
N LEU A 13 20.96 -8.82 43.94
CA LEU A 13 21.89 -9.81 43.37
C LEU A 13 21.18 -10.91 42.57
N LEU A 14 19.85 -10.94 42.60
CA LEU A 14 19.06 -11.83 41.76
C LEU A 14 19.03 -11.25 40.35
N LEU A 15 19.75 -11.88 39.44
CA LEU A 15 19.70 -11.58 38.01
C LEU A 15 18.24 -11.68 37.56
N ARG A 16 17.63 -10.53 37.24
CA ARG A 16 16.29 -10.45 36.68
C ARG A 16 16.33 -10.91 35.23
N ASN A 17 16.48 -12.21 35.03
CA ASN A 17 16.24 -12.86 33.75
C ASN A 17 14.74 -13.04 33.58
N SER A 18 14.02 -11.92 33.44
CA SER A 18 12.63 -11.93 33.00
C SER A 18 12.65 -11.94 31.47
N PRO A 19 12.29 -13.04 30.80
CA PRO A 19 12.21 -13.07 29.33
C PRO A 19 11.16 -12.11 28.75
N ASP A 20 10.29 -11.51 29.58
CA ASP A 20 9.11 -10.77 29.14
C ASP A 20 9.16 -9.23 29.22
N GLN A 21 10.31 -8.62 29.50
CA GLN A 21 10.37 -7.15 29.63
C GLN A 21 11.36 -6.50 28.67
N LYS A 22 11.07 -6.58 27.36
CA LYS A 22 11.43 -5.58 26.33
C LYS A 22 11.10 -6.09 24.91
N LYS A 23 9.83 -6.34 24.61
CA LYS A 23 9.35 -6.41 23.21
C LYS A 23 7.98 -5.76 23.04
N GLU A 24 7.74 -4.64 23.71
CA GLU A 24 6.88 -3.61 23.13
C GLU A 24 7.71 -2.79 22.14
N ILE A 25 8.19 -3.45 21.07
CA ILE A 25 8.67 -2.66 19.92
C ILE A 25 7.41 -2.05 19.34
N THR A 26 7.33 -0.75 19.53
CA THR A 26 6.30 0.23 19.17
C THR A 26 6.09 0.31 17.65
N GLN A 27 5.86 -0.83 17.01
CA GLN A 27 5.50 -0.99 15.61
C GLN A 27 4.38 -2.02 15.55
N LYS A 28 3.17 -1.54 15.84
CA LYS A 28 1.96 -2.31 15.60
C LYS A 28 1.79 -2.35 14.09
N SER A 29 1.94 -3.53 13.49
CA SER A 29 1.62 -3.71 12.08
C SER A 29 0.10 -3.82 11.98
N HIS A 30 -0.49 -3.09 11.04
CA HIS A 30 -1.94 -2.86 10.99
C HIS A 30 -2.47 -3.20 9.61
N VAL A 31 -3.65 -3.83 9.56
CA VAL A 31 -4.52 -3.81 8.39
C VAL A 31 -5.49 -2.67 8.60
N TYR A 32 -5.63 -1.82 7.59
CA TYR A 32 -6.51 -0.67 7.63
C TYR A 32 -7.40 -0.63 6.40
N LYS A 33 -8.54 0.03 6.55
CA LYS A 33 -9.53 0.29 5.54
C LYS A 33 -9.64 1.79 5.34
N PHE A 34 -9.60 2.24 4.10
CA PHE A 34 -9.95 3.60 3.72
C PHE A 34 -11.31 3.58 3.03
N SER A 35 -12.22 4.46 3.43
CA SER A 35 -13.54 4.62 2.81
C SER A 35 -13.72 6.03 2.28
N CYS A 36 -14.06 6.19 1.00
CA CYS A 36 -14.38 7.51 0.47
C CYS A 36 -15.82 7.92 0.82
N LYS A 37 -15.98 8.95 1.67
CA LYS A 37 -17.30 9.46 2.08
C LYS A 37 -17.81 10.64 1.22
N ARG A 38 -17.12 10.98 0.12
CA ARG A 38 -17.48 12.15 -0.70
C ARG A 38 -18.56 11.82 -1.74
N GLY A 39 -19.67 12.54 -1.69
CA GLY A 39 -20.75 12.47 -2.69
C GLY A 39 -21.26 11.04 -2.93
N ASN A 40 -21.35 10.65 -4.20
CA ASN A 40 -21.86 9.35 -4.64
C ASN A 40 -20.98 8.15 -4.25
N CYS A 41 -19.72 8.37 -3.83
CA CYS A 41 -18.83 7.29 -3.41
C CYS A 41 -19.25 6.61 -2.09
N ALA A 42 -20.07 7.29 -1.28
CA ALA A 42 -20.64 6.69 -0.08
C ALA A 42 -21.63 5.55 -0.40
N VAL A 43 -22.28 5.60 -1.56
CA VAL A 43 -23.26 4.58 -2.01
C VAL A 43 -22.56 3.43 -2.74
N LEU A 44 -21.49 3.74 -3.48
CA LEU A 44 -20.71 2.78 -4.27
C LEU A 44 -19.72 1.94 -3.44
N ASN A 45 -19.63 2.16 -2.12
CA ASN A 45 -18.69 1.49 -1.23
C ASN A 45 -17.24 1.53 -1.74
N SER A 46 -16.80 2.71 -2.23
CA SER A 46 -15.44 2.94 -2.70
C SER A 46 -14.43 2.83 -1.56
N THR A 47 -13.96 1.61 -1.34
CA THR A 47 -13.10 1.24 -0.22
C THR A 47 -11.76 0.74 -0.73
N TYR A 48 -10.71 0.99 0.06
CA TYR A 48 -9.37 0.49 -0.15
C TYR A 48 -8.92 -0.23 1.11
N ILE A 49 -8.36 -1.42 0.97
CA ILE A 49 -7.83 -2.21 2.08
C ILE A 49 -6.33 -2.36 1.87
N GLY A 50 -5.56 -2.07 2.90
CA GLY A 50 -4.12 -2.21 2.83
C GLY A 50 -3.53 -2.61 4.17
N MET A 51 -2.40 -3.29 4.11
CA MET A 51 -1.57 -3.55 5.27
C MET A 51 -0.39 -2.59 5.38
N THR A 52 0.15 -2.44 6.59
CA THR A 52 1.43 -1.80 6.83
C THR A 52 2.20 -2.53 7.92
N THR A 53 3.47 -2.85 7.64
CA THR A 53 4.45 -3.31 8.65
C THR A 53 5.13 -2.14 9.36
N THR A 54 5.09 -0.94 8.76
CA THR A 54 5.61 0.30 9.33
C THR A 54 4.48 1.12 9.98
N LYS A 55 4.78 2.34 10.44
CA LYS A 55 3.78 3.26 10.98
C LYS A 55 2.70 3.59 9.94
N LEU A 56 1.43 3.52 10.34
CA LEU A 56 0.29 3.89 9.49
C LEU A 56 0.47 5.28 8.88
N SER A 57 0.87 6.28 9.68
CA SER A 57 1.13 7.64 9.20
C SER A 57 2.14 7.71 8.04
N ARG A 58 3.15 6.83 8.03
CA ARG A 58 4.13 6.76 6.93
C ARG A 58 3.47 6.21 5.67
N ARG A 59 2.66 5.15 5.80
CA ARG A 59 1.90 4.57 4.67
C ARG A 59 0.88 5.58 4.12
N LEU A 60 0.20 6.33 4.98
CA LEU A 60 -0.70 7.43 4.58
C LEU A 60 0.05 8.51 3.77
N THR A 61 1.25 8.87 4.18
CA THR A 61 2.11 9.82 3.44
C THR A 61 2.44 9.30 2.03
N PHE A 62 2.68 8.00 1.87
CA PHE A 62 2.89 7.42 0.55
C PHE A 62 1.64 7.46 -0.31
N HIS A 63 0.45 7.22 0.26
CA HIS A 63 -0.81 7.38 -0.46
C HIS A 63 -1.05 8.82 -0.93
N LEU A 64 -0.60 9.82 -0.15
CA LEU A 64 -0.63 11.23 -0.58
C LEU A 64 0.26 11.50 -1.79
N ALA A 65 1.44 10.89 -1.86
CA ALA A 65 2.35 11.06 -2.99
C ALA A 65 1.90 10.26 -4.22
N ALA A 66 1.67 8.96 -4.04
CA ALA A 66 1.26 8.04 -5.09
C ALA A 66 0.54 6.82 -4.46
N GLY A 67 -0.78 6.75 -4.64
CA GLY A 67 -1.59 5.63 -4.16
C GLY A 67 -2.96 5.56 -4.81
N ALA A 68 -3.65 4.43 -4.62
CA ALA A 68 -5.01 4.22 -5.13
C ALA A 68 -6.02 5.26 -4.58
N PRO A 69 -6.01 5.63 -3.29
CA PRO A 69 -6.90 6.67 -2.76
C PRO A 69 -6.74 8.03 -3.47
N ARG A 70 -5.50 8.39 -3.83
CA ARG A 70 -5.21 9.63 -4.55
C ARG A 70 -5.70 9.60 -5.99
N LYS A 71 -5.50 8.48 -6.69
CA LYS A 71 -6.00 8.30 -8.07
C LYS A 71 -7.52 8.44 -8.10
N HIS A 72 -8.20 7.69 -7.22
CA HIS A 72 -9.64 7.74 -7.07
C HIS A 72 -10.17 9.15 -6.80
N LEU A 73 -9.62 9.87 -5.82
CA LEU A 73 -10.07 11.23 -5.52
C LEU A 73 -9.85 12.21 -6.67
N ARG A 74 -8.79 12.03 -7.46
CA ARG A 74 -8.51 12.87 -8.62
C ARG A 74 -9.45 12.57 -9.79
N GLU A 75 -9.73 11.30 -10.04
CA GLU A 75 -10.54 10.84 -11.17
C GLU A 75 -12.04 11.05 -10.91
N GLU A 76 -12.54 10.69 -9.73
CA GLU A 76 -13.97 10.75 -9.40
C GLU A 76 -14.41 12.10 -8.82
N HIS A 77 -13.50 12.83 -8.17
CA HIS A 77 -13.85 14.06 -7.46
C HIS A 77 -13.07 15.30 -7.89
N GLY A 78 -12.06 15.16 -8.77
CA GLY A 78 -11.20 16.27 -9.17
C GLY A 78 -10.47 16.97 -8.01
N ALA A 79 -10.39 16.32 -6.85
CA ALA A 79 -9.98 16.97 -5.60
C ALA A 79 -8.58 16.52 -5.16
N THR A 80 -7.84 17.43 -4.55
CA THR A 80 -6.55 17.12 -3.93
C THR A 80 -6.77 16.37 -2.62
N LEU A 81 -6.08 15.24 -2.46
CA LEU A 81 -6.11 14.43 -1.23
C LEU A 81 -5.27 15.14 -0.15
N THR A 82 -5.92 15.54 0.95
CA THR A 82 -5.25 16.10 2.14
C THR A 82 -5.02 15.01 3.18
N ARG A 83 -3.96 15.16 3.97
CA ARG A 83 -3.61 14.20 5.03
C ARG A 83 -4.71 14.02 6.08
N SER A 84 -5.32 15.12 6.54
CA SER A 84 -6.42 15.10 7.52
C SER A 84 -7.60 14.29 7.01
N THR A 85 -8.01 14.53 5.77
CA THR A 85 -9.08 13.79 5.11
C THR A 85 -8.75 12.30 4.99
N LEU A 86 -7.49 11.93 4.79
CA LEU A 86 -7.10 10.53 4.72
C LEU A 86 -7.16 9.88 6.11
N GLU A 87 -6.68 10.56 7.15
CA GLU A 87 -6.71 10.09 8.54
C GLU A 87 -8.16 9.89 9.05
N GLU A 88 -9.06 10.83 8.79
CA GLU A 88 -10.48 10.77 9.16
C GLU A 88 -11.25 9.64 8.45
N ASN A 89 -10.82 9.28 7.25
CA ASN A 89 -11.44 8.24 6.42
C ASN A 89 -10.74 6.88 6.54
N THR A 90 -9.70 6.78 7.38
CA THR A 90 -9.01 5.51 7.66
C THR A 90 -9.46 4.89 8.96
N GLU A 91 -9.85 3.62 8.90
CA GLU A 91 -10.22 2.78 10.04
C GLU A 91 -9.23 1.62 10.15
N ILE A 92 -8.83 1.27 11.38
CA ILE A 92 -7.96 0.11 11.62
C ILE A 92 -8.86 -1.11 11.77
N LEU A 93 -8.66 -2.14 10.94
CA LEU A 93 -9.42 -3.38 10.99
C LEU A 93 -8.83 -4.37 11.97
N ASP A 94 -7.53 -4.63 11.84
CA ASP A 94 -6.83 -5.62 12.66
C ASP A 94 -5.37 -5.22 12.87
N THR A 95 -4.76 -5.78 13.92
CA THR A 95 -3.38 -5.54 14.31
C THR A 95 -2.68 -6.86 14.52
N CYS A 96 -1.57 -7.08 13.81
CA CYS A 96 -0.78 -8.29 13.95
C CYS A 96 0.70 -7.96 14.15
N LYS A 97 1.43 -8.83 14.85
CA LYS A 97 2.89 -8.71 14.99
C LYS A 97 3.64 -9.49 13.90
N ASP A 98 3.03 -10.55 13.37
CA ASP A 98 3.65 -11.39 12.36
C ASP A 98 3.31 -10.88 10.95
N PRO A 99 4.31 -10.47 10.14
CA PRO A 99 4.08 -9.96 8.79
C PRO A 99 3.46 -10.99 7.85
N ARG A 100 3.73 -12.30 8.05
CA ARG A 100 3.15 -13.34 7.19
C ARG A 100 1.64 -13.43 7.40
N ARG A 101 1.21 -13.42 8.66
CA ARG A 101 -0.21 -13.38 9.02
C ARG A 101 -0.88 -12.12 8.52
N LEU A 102 -0.18 -10.99 8.51
CA LEU A 102 -0.75 -9.73 8.07
C LEU A 102 -1.15 -9.74 6.59
N ASN A 103 -0.33 -10.34 5.72
CA ASN A 103 -0.68 -10.55 4.31
C ASN A 103 -1.90 -11.45 4.14
N ILE A 104 -2.00 -12.50 4.96
CA ILE A 104 -3.15 -13.43 4.92
C ILE A 104 -4.43 -12.71 5.35
N ILE A 105 -4.37 -11.92 6.42
CA ILE A 105 -5.50 -11.14 6.94
C ILE A 105 -5.94 -10.08 5.91
N GLU A 106 -5.00 -9.39 5.26
CA GLU A 106 -5.30 -8.47 4.16
C GLU A 106 -6.04 -9.17 3.02
N ALA A 107 -5.54 -10.33 2.57
CA ALA A 107 -6.17 -11.10 1.50
C ALA A 107 -7.57 -11.59 1.87
N LEU A 108 -7.78 -12.02 3.12
CA LEU A 108 -9.10 -12.39 3.66
C LEU A 108 -10.07 -11.21 3.58
N PHE A 109 -9.66 -10.04 4.07
CA PHE A 109 -10.51 -8.85 4.03
C PHE A 109 -10.79 -8.36 2.61
N ILE A 110 -9.83 -8.44 1.69
CA ILE A 110 -10.05 -8.12 0.28
C ILE A 110 -11.06 -9.09 -0.34
N LYS A 111 -10.97 -10.38 -0.02
CA LYS A 111 -11.90 -11.39 -0.53
C LYS A 111 -13.31 -11.22 0.02
N GLU A 112 -13.45 -10.88 1.29
CA GLU A 112 -14.74 -10.72 1.95
C GLU A 112 -15.45 -9.42 1.56
N MET A 113 -14.72 -8.30 1.49
CA MET A 113 -15.31 -6.98 1.22
C MET A 113 -15.26 -6.56 -0.25
N ALA A 114 -14.47 -7.23 -1.09
CA ALA A 114 -14.29 -6.91 -2.51
C ALA A 114 -14.10 -5.40 -2.80
N PRO A 115 -13.13 -4.72 -2.17
CA PRO A 115 -12.91 -3.29 -2.33
C PRO A 115 -12.62 -2.89 -3.78
N THR A 116 -13.38 -1.94 -4.31
CA THR A 116 -13.25 -1.47 -5.70
C THR A 116 -11.91 -0.82 -5.99
N LEU A 117 -11.30 -0.16 -4.99
CA LEU A 117 -10.03 0.56 -5.16
C LEU A 117 -8.80 -0.35 -5.11
N ASN A 118 -8.96 -1.63 -4.74
CA ASN A 118 -7.87 -2.60 -4.71
C ASN A 118 -7.66 -3.32 -6.05
N VAL A 119 -8.53 -3.07 -7.04
CA VAL A 119 -8.39 -3.68 -8.35
C VAL A 119 -7.18 -3.08 -9.06
N GLN A 120 -6.13 -3.88 -9.21
CA GLN A 120 -4.97 -3.52 -10.03
C GLN A 120 -5.25 -3.98 -11.46
N ALA A 121 -5.47 -3.04 -12.37
CA ALA A 121 -5.80 -3.34 -13.77
C ALA A 121 -4.61 -3.84 -14.61
N ASP A 122 -3.37 -3.77 -14.10
CA ASP A 122 -2.18 -3.90 -14.92
C ASP A 122 -1.36 -5.16 -14.59
N ASN A 123 -1.54 -6.20 -15.42
CA ASN A 123 -0.50 -6.76 -16.30
C ASN A 123 -0.89 -8.17 -16.79
N LEU A 124 -1.85 -8.25 -17.73
CA LEU A 124 -1.98 -9.45 -18.57
C LEU A 124 -0.73 -9.68 -19.45
N LEU A 125 0.16 -8.68 -19.54
CA LEU A 125 1.47 -8.76 -20.19
C LEU A 125 2.55 -9.44 -19.34
N ALA A 126 2.27 -9.77 -18.07
CA ALA A 126 3.23 -10.49 -17.22
C ALA A 126 3.37 -11.98 -17.61
N LEU A 127 2.42 -12.51 -18.38
CA LEU A 127 2.51 -13.85 -18.93
C LEU A 127 3.25 -13.77 -20.27
N PRO A 128 4.46 -14.34 -20.39
CA PRO A 128 5.20 -14.36 -21.65
C PRO A 128 4.40 -14.95 -22.83
N SER A 129 3.42 -15.81 -22.51
CA SER A 129 2.52 -16.45 -23.48
C SER A 129 1.47 -15.51 -24.09
N LEU A 130 1.29 -14.30 -23.54
CA LEU A 130 0.33 -13.31 -24.02
C LEU A 130 1.00 -12.11 -24.70
N LEU A 131 2.33 -12.13 -24.82
CA LEU A 131 3.05 -11.15 -25.63
C LEU A 131 2.73 -11.41 -27.10
N PRO A 132 2.35 -10.37 -27.88
CA PRO A 132 2.24 -10.49 -29.33
C PRO A 132 3.58 -10.99 -29.89
N ASP A 133 3.55 -12.01 -30.75
CA ASP A 133 4.76 -12.52 -31.39
C ASP A 133 5.30 -11.46 -32.35
N THR A 134 6.25 -10.65 -31.88
CA THR A 134 6.89 -9.59 -32.67
C THR A 134 7.94 -10.14 -33.64
N ARG A 135 8.07 -11.46 -33.81
CA ARG A 135 9.04 -12.12 -34.70
C ARG A 135 8.72 -12.00 -36.21
N GLY A 136 7.84 -11.10 -36.62
CA GLY A 136 7.41 -10.97 -38.02
C GLY A 136 7.52 -9.58 -38.65
N ILE A 137 7.76 -8.50 -37.90
CA ILE A 137 7.75 -7.15 -38.47
C ILE A 137 9.20 -6.74 -38.79
N GLN A 138 9.65 -7.05 -40.01
CA GLN A 138 10.82 -6.37 -40.56
C GLN A 138 10.45 -4.90 -40.88
N PRO A 139 11.24 -3.90 -40.44
CA PRO A 139 11.07 -2.54 -40.91
C PRO A 139 11.52 -2.48 -42.38
N THR A 140 10.59 -2.23 -43.29
CA THR A 140 10.92 -1.92 -44.69
C THR A 140 11.51 -0.51 -44.78
N PRO A 141 12.76 -0.31 -45.24
CA PRO A 141 13.31 1.01 -45.45
C PRO A 141 13.04 1.40 -46.91
N ARG A 142 11.90 2.03 -47.18
CA ARG A 142 11.67 2.76 -48.43
C ARG A 142 10.80 3.96 -48.13
N ASP A 143 11.46 5.07 -47.81
CA ASP A 143 11.10 6.41 -48.27
C ASP A 143 12.31 7.31 -48.01
N ALA A 144 13.35 7.10 -48.82
CA ALA A 144 14.40 8.07 -49.04
C ALA A 144 14.32 8.48 -50.52
N SER A 145 14.39 9.80 -50.75
CA SER A 145 14.27 10.54 -52.02
C SER A 145 12.80 10.74 -52.48
N GLN A 146 12.27 11.94 -52.72
CA GLN A 146 12.79 13.17 -53.36
C GLN A 146 12.02 14.38 -52.73
N SER A 147 12.51 15.60 -52.58
CA SER A 147 13.06 16.49 -53.61
C SER A 147 13.76 17.70 -52.96
N ALA A 148 15.02 17.93 -53.33
CA ALA A 148 15.67 19.23 -53.23
C ALA A 148 15.83 19.78 -54.65
N THR A 149 15.16 20.89 -54.97
CA THR A 149 15.56 21.83 -56.03
C THR A 149 15.06 23.24 -55.67
N SER A 150 16.00 24.08 -55.22
CA SER A 150 16.27 25.48 -55.62
C SER A 150 15.13 26.43 -56.05
N SER A 151 15.07 27.62 -55.43
CA SER A 151 15.38 28.90 -56.13
C SER A 151 15.36 30.13 -55.19
N GLU A 152 16.26 31.05 -55.50
CA GLU A 152 16.60 32.35 -54.90
C GLU A 152 15.50 33.43 -54.92
N SER A 153 15.55 34.34 -53.93
CA SER A 153 15.21 35.78 -53.93
C SER A 153 15.26 36.24 -52.46
N GLU A 154 16.05 37.19 -51.97
CA GLU A 154 16.82 38.34 -52.47
C GLU A 154 18.15 38.47 -51.71
#